data_AF-D0BK63-F1
#
_entry.id   AF-D0BK63-F1
#
_cell.length_a   1.000
_cell.length_b   1.000
_cell.length_c   1.000
_cell.angle_alpha   90.00
_cell.angle_beta   90.00
_cell.angle_gamma   90.00
#
_symmetry.space_group_name_H-M   'P 1'
#
loop_
_entity.id
_entity.type
_entity.pdbx_description
1 polymer ?
#
loop_
_entity_poly.entity_id
_entity_poly.type
_entity_poly.pdbx_seq_one_letter_code
_entity_poly.pdbx_strand_id
1 'polypeptide(L)'
;MNITLFVYSLMLCMLAFFAYKNELGISIPSILLVVLLTFFAGIHLFYTNIIIKVVISCLLLLISFMFFVDRKESLKKVHMSHHIIRLLLHLVLIFNLWVF
;
A
#
# COMPACT_ATOMS: atom_id res chain seq x y z
N MET A 1 -15.29 4.48 5.25
CA MET A 1 -13.96 4.46 4.59
C MET A 1 -12.88 3.83 5.45
N ASN A 2 -12.79 4.22 6.72
CA ASN A 2 -11.66 3.90 7.60
C ASN A 2 -11.49 2.38 7.81
N ILE A 3 -12.60 1.63 7.98
CA ILE A 3 -12.58 0.16 8.07
C ILE A 3 -12.08 -0.47 6.77
N THR A 4 -12.58 -0.03 5.61
CA THR A 4 -12.15 -0.55 4.30
C THR A 4 -10.65 -0.34 4.08
N LEU A 5 -10.15 0.86 4.37
CA LEU A 5 -8.73 1.18 4.27
C LEU A 5 -7.89 0.33 5.23
N PHE A 6 -8.36 0.15 6.46
CA PHE A 6 -7.65 -0.66 7.45
C PHE A 6 -7.59 -2.14 7.04
N VAL A 7 -8.72 -2.72 6.65
CA VAL A 7 -8.78 -4.11 6.15
C VAL A 7 -7.90 -4.28 4.90
N TYR A 8 -7.93 -3.31 3.98
CA TYR A 8 -7.06 -3.31 2.81
C TYR A 8 -5.58 -3.30 3.22
N SER A 9 -5.19 -2.42 4.15
CA SER A 9 -3.80 -2.31 4.62
C SER A 9 -3.32 -3.59 5.31
N LEU A 10 -4.16 -4.23 6.13
CA LEU A 10 -3.86 -5.53 6.74
C LEU A 10 -3.65 -6.62 5.70
N MET A 11 -4.55 -6.73 4.72
CA MET A 11 -4.40 -7.70 3.63
C MET A 11 -3.11 -7.47 2.85
N LEU A 12 -2.81 -6.20 2.52
CA LEU A 12 -1.59 -5.81 1.83
C LEU A 12 -0.34 -6.18 2.65
N CYS A 13 -0.37 -6.00 3.97
CA CYS A 13 0.72 -6.37 4.87
C CYS A 13 0.97 -7.88 4.88
N MET A 14 -0.09 -8.69 5.00
CA MET A 14 0.01 -10.14 4.95
C MET A 14 0.57 -10.63 3.60
N LEU A 15 0.09 -10.06 2.49
CA LEU A 15 0.57 -10.39 1.15
C LEU A 15 2.03 -9.97 0.94
N ALA A 16 2.44 -8.80 1.43
CA ALA A 16 3.83 -8.34 1.33
C ALA A 16 4.78 -9.26 2.11
N PHE A 17 4.39 -9.66 3.32
CA PHE A 17 5.19 -10.59 4.13
C PHE A 17 5.26 -11.99 3.49
N PHE A 18 4.14 -12.50 2.99
CA PHE A 18 4.10 -13.76 2.26
C PHE A 18 5.00 -13.72 1.02
N ALA A 19 4.94 -12.64 0.24
CA ALA A 19 5.75 -12.48 -0.95
C ALA A 19 7.25 -12.33 -0.64
N TYR A 20 7.60 -11.64 0.44
CA TYR A 20 8.97 -11.58 0.92
C TYR A 20 9.49 -12.96 1.34
N LYS A 21 8.74 -13.69 2.18
CA LYS A 21 9.13 -15.02 2.68
C LYS A 21 9.34 -16.04 1.55
N ASN A 22 8.58 -15.92 0.46
CA ASN A 22 8.68 -16.79 -0.71
C ASN A 22 9.58 -16.22 -1.83
N GLU A 23 10.42 -15.22 -1.53
CA GLU A 23 11.39 -14.64 -2.49
C GLU A 23 10.73 -14.17 -3.81
N LEU A 24 9.51 -13.64 -3.73
CA LEU A 24 8.75 -13.18 -4.90
C LEU A 24 9.23 -11.83 -5.46
N GLY A 25 10.34 -11.31 -4.93
CA GLY A 25 10.95 -10.04 -5.36
C GLY A 25 10.26 -8.85 -4.71
N ILE A 26 10.10 -8.87 -3.39
CA ILE A 26 9.73 -7.70 -2.57
C ILE A 26 10.90 -7.40 -1.65
N SER A 27 11.22 -6.12 -1.48
CA SER A 27 12.31 -5.66 -0.63
C SER A 27 11.85 -5.39 0.81
N ILE A 28 12.79 -5.39 1.77
CA ILE A 28 12.50 -5.03 3.17
C ILE A 28 11.91 -3.61 3.31
N PRO A 29 12.42 -2.57 2.61
CA PRO A 29 11.81 -1.24 2.63
C PRO A 29 10.34 -1.23 2.23
N SER A 30 9.97 -2.00 1.20
CA SER A 30 8.57 -2.15 0.77
C SER A 30 7.67 -2.72 1.86
N ILE A 31 8.14 -3.71 2.63
CA ILE A 31 7.39 -4.26 3.77
C ILE A 31 7.22 -3.19 4.85
N LEU A 32 8.29 -2.45 5.18
CA LEU A 32 8.25 -1.40 6.19
C LEU A 32 7.21 -0.33 5.86
N LEU A 33 7.12 0.08 4.58
CA LEU A 33 6.10 1.02 4.11
C LEU A 33 4.68 0.51 4.30
N VAL A 34 4.43 -0.78 4.03
CA VAL A 34 3.11 -1.38 4.19
C VAL A 34 2.73 -1.52 5.67
N VAL A 35 3.69 -1.86 6.53
CA VAL A 35 3.49 -1.86 7.99
C VAL A 35 3.14 -0.45 8.48
N LEU A 36 3.87 0.57 7.99
CA LEU A 36 3.60 1.97 8.33
C LEU A 36 2.20 2.41 7.85
N LEU A 37 1.80 2.02 6.64
CA LEU A 37 0.44 2.26 6.14
C LEU A 37 -0.60 1.62 7.05
N THR A 38 -0.38 0.37 7.47
CA THR A 38 -1.30 -0.37 8.36
C THR A 38 -1.43 0.32 9.71
N PHE A 39 -0.31 0.79 10.27
CA PHE A 39 -0.29 1.54 11.51
C PHE A 39 -1.11 2.85 11.41
N PHE A 40 -0.86 3.67 10.39
CA PHE A 40 -1.62 4.92 10.20
C PHE A 40 -3.09 4.68 9.88
N ALA A 41 -3.42 3.63 9.10
CA ALA A 41 -4.80 3.23 8.87
C ALA A 41 -5.49 2.80 10.17
N GLY A 42 -4.76 2.12 11.07
CA GLY A 42 -5.24 1.77 12.41
C GLY A 42 -5.52 2.99 13.27
N ILE A 43 -4.61 3.97 13.31
CA ILE A 43 -4.86 5.25 14.00
C ILE A 43 -6.09 5.94 13.40
N HIS A 44 -6.22 5.93 12.06
CA HIS A 44 -7.32 6.56 11.36
C HIS A 44 -8.70 5.96 11.66
N LEU A 45 -8.76 4.71 12.14
CA LEU A 45 -10.02 4.12 12.63
C LEU A 45 -10.58 4.87 13.83
N PHE A 46 -9.72 5.28 14.75
CA PHE A 46 -10.11 5.89 16.02
C PHE A 46 -10.03 7.41 16.00
N TYR A 47 -9.16 7.97 15.16
CA TYR A 47 -8.89 9.40 15.12
C TYR A 47 -8.75 9.92 13.68
N THR A 48 -9.68 10.78 13.27
CA THR A 48 -9.68 11.39 11.94
C THR A 48 -8.99 12.74 11.99
N ASN A 49 -7.81 12.85 11.36
CA ASN A 49 -7.05 14.09 11.24
C ASN A 49 -6.54 14.24 9.80
N ILE A 50 -6.55 15.47 9.28
CA ILE A 50 -6.10 15.79 7.93
C ILE A 50 -4.66 15.35 7.66
N ILE A 51 -3.76 15.50 8.64
CA ILE A 51 -2.36 15.08 8.54
C ILE A 51 -2.26 13.57 8.31
N ILE A 52 -3.08 12.78 9.02
CA ILE A 52 -3.12 11.33 8.86
C ILE A 52 -3.61 10.95 7.46
N LYS A 53 -4.63 11.65 6.94
CA LYS A 53 -5.14 11.43 5.58
C LYS A 53 -4.07 11.71 4.51
N VAL A 54 -3.29 12.79 4.67
CA VAL A 54 -2.15 13.11 3.80
C VAL A 54 -1.10 12.00 3.85
N VAL A 55 -0.68 11.60 5.06
CA VAL A 55 0.35 10.56 5.24
C VAL A 55 -0.08 9.24 4.59
N ILE A 56 -1.31 8.80 4.83
CA ILE A 56 -1.87 7.59 4.19
C ILE A 56 -1.84 7.70 2.66
N SER A 57 -2.22 8.86 2.12
CA SER A 57 -2.24 9.10 0.67
C SER A 57 -0.83 8.98 0.07
N CYS A 58 0.16 9.60 0.71
CA CYS A 58 1.56 9.51 0.30
C CYS A 58 2.08 8.07 0.37
N LEU A 59 1.75 7.34 1.44
CA LEU A 59 2.17 5.95 1.61
C LEU A 59 1.58 5.04 0.54
N LEU A 60 0.29 5.19 0.21
CA LEU A 60 -0.33 4.42 -0.87
C LEU A 60 0.40 4.64 -2.21
N LEU A 61 0.70 5.88 -2.57
CA LEU A 61 1.44 6.17 -3.81
C LEU A 61 2.86 5.59 -3.78
N LEU A 62 3.56 5.75 -2.66
CA LEU A 62 4.92 5.26 -2.49
C LEU A 62 4.99 3.73 -2.56
N ILE A 63 4.04 3.01 -1.96
CA ILE A 63 3.96 1.54 -2.04
C ILE A 63 3.72 1.08 -3.48
N SER A 64 2.85 1.75 -4.24
CA SER A 64 2.63 1.42 -5.66
C SER A 64 3.92 1.57 -6.46
N PHE A 65 4.67 2.64 -6.22
CA PHE A 65 5.95 2.86 -6.88
C PHE A 65 7.01 1.84 -6.46
N MET A 66 7.17 1.60 -5.16
CA MET A 66 8.16 0.67 -4.62
C MET A 66 7.93 -0.76 -5.09
N PHE A 67 6.68 -1.23 -5.12
CA PHE A 67 6.41 -2.58 -5.63
C PHE A 67 6.67 -2.71 -7.14
N PHE A 68 6.58 -1.61 -7.89
CA PHE A 68 6.99 -1.59 -9.29
C PHE A 68 8.51 -1.67 -9.44
N VAL A 69 9.26 -0.90 -8.63
CA VAL A 69 10.73 -0.94 -8.59
C VAL A 69 11.21 -2.33 -8.19
N ASP A 70 10.73 -2.88 -7.07
CA ASP A 70 11.08 -4.21 -6.60
C ASP A 70 10.86 -5.27 -7.68
N ARG A 71 9.74 -5.18 -8.42
CA ARG A 71 9.45 -6.14 -9.48
C ARG A 71 10.40 -5.99 -10.66
N LYS A 72 10.72 -4.75 -11.06
CA LYS A 72 11.68 -4.45 -12.13
C LYS A 72 13.08 -4.96 -11.78
N GLU A 73 13.49 -4.83 -10.53
CA GLU A 73 14.81 -5.29 -10.03
C GLU A 73 14.87 -6.82 -9.88
N SER A 74 13.74 -7.48 -9.59
CA SER A 74 13.69 -8.95 -9.45
C SER A 74 13.94 -9.75 -10.74
N LEU A 75 14.19 -9.09 -11.89
CA LEU A 75 14.36 -9.66 -13.23
C LEU A 75 13.20 -10.54 -13.75
N LYS A 76 12.12 -10.69 -12.95
CA LYS A 76 10.92 -11.43 -13.33
C LYS A 76 10.06 -10.57 -14.25
N LYS A 77 9.31 -11.20 -15.17
CA LYS A 77 8.41 -10.51 -16.11
C LYS A 77 7.50 -9.54 -15.35
N VAL A 78 7.52 -8.27 -15.79
CA VAL A 78 6.70 -7.20 -15.22
C VAL A 78 5.36 -7.21 -15.94
N HIS A 79 4.29 -7.53 -15.21
CA HIS A 79 2.93 -7.41 -15.72
C HIS A 79 2.45 -5.98 -15.46
N MET A 80 2.71 -5.08 -16.41
CA MET A 80 2.39 -3.64 -16.28
C MET A 80 0.92 -3.39 -15.93
N SER A 81 0.00 -4.21 -16.47
CA SER A 81 -1.42 -4.16 -16.14
C SER A 81 -1.68 -4.30 -14.64
N HIS A 82 -1.00 -5.23 -13.95
CA HIS A 82 -1.16 -5.42 -12.52
C HIS A 82 -0.72 -4.19 -11.71
N HIS A 83 0.39 -3.56 -12.10
CA HIS A 83 0.88 -2.34 -11.43
C HIS A 83 -0.05 -1.14 -11.66
N ILE A 84 -0.58 -0.98 -12.89
CA ILE A 84 -1.55 0.07 -13.21
C ILE A 84 -2.85 -0.14 -12.43
N ILE A 85 -3.39 -1.35 -12.38
CA ILE A 85 -4.60 -1.67 -11.62
C ILE A 85 -4.41 -1.36 -10.13
N ARG A 86 -3.25 -1.70 -9.55
CA ARG A 86 -2.94 -1.37 -8.15
C ARG A 86 -2.88 0.14 -7.94
N LEU A 87 -2.24 0.88 -8.84
CA LEU A 87 -2.18 2.33 -8.76
C LEU A 87 -3.58 2.95 -8.83
N LEU A 88 -4.43 2.51 -9.76
CA LEU A 88 -5.82 2.96 -9.86
C LEU A 88 -6.60 2.66 -8.58
N LEU A 89 -6.45 1.46 -8.01
CA LEU A 89 -7.07 1.12 -6.73
C LEU A 89 -6.61 2.06 -5.61
N HIS A 90 -5.32 2.36 -5.53
CA HIS A 90 -4.79 3.32 -4.54
C HIS A 90 -5.35 4.72 -4.76
N LEU A 91 -5.46 5.20 -6.00
CA LEU A 91 -6.08 6.49 -6.31
C LEU A 91 -7.55 6.53 -5.90
N VAL A 92 -8.30 5.45 -6.13
CA VAL A 92 -9.69 5.33 -5.67
C VAL A 92 -9.76 5.39 -4.15
N LEU A 93 -8.89 4.68 -3.42
CA LEU A 93 -8.82 4.73 -1.96
C LEU A 93 -8.48 6.14 -1.46
N ILE A 94 -7.54 6.84 -2.12
CA ILE A 94 -7.18 8.22 -1.80
C ILE A 94 -8.39 9.13 -2.02
N PHE A 95 -9.00 9.13 -3.19
CA PHE A 95 -10.16 9.97 -3.48
C PHE A 95 -11.25 9.81 -2.40
N ASN A 96 -11.55 8.56 -2.09
CA ASN A 96 -12.52 8.19 -1.09
C ASN A 96 -12.13 8.60 0.35
N LEU A 97 -10.84 8.58 0.69
CA LEU A 97 -10.32 9.09 1.95
C LEU A 97 -10.53 10.60 2.12
N TRP A 98 -10.58 11.35 1.01
CA TRP A 98 -10.74 12.81 1.02
C TRP A 98 -12.20 13.27 0.91
N VAL A 99 -13.05 12.50 0.25
CA VAL A 99 -14.48 12.81 0.09
C VAL A 99 -15.30 12.50 1.34
N PHE A 100 -14.94 11.45 2.07
CA PHE A 100 -15.64 10.96 3.26
C PHE A 100 -14.79 11.11 4.52
#